data_AF-A0A7G1IDL0-F1
#
_entry.id   AF-A0A7G1IDL0-F1
#
_cell.length_a   1.000
_cell.length_b   1.000
_cell.length_c   1.000
_cell.angle_alpha   90.00
_cell.angle_beta   90.00
_cell.angle_gamma   90.00
#
_symmetry.space_group_name_H-M   'P 1'
#
loop_
_entity.id
_entity.type
_entity.pdbx_description
1 polymer ?
#
loop_
_entity_poly.entity_id
_entity_poly.type
_entity_poly.pdbx_seq_one_letter_code
_entity_poly.pdbx_strand_id
1 'polypeptide(L)'
;MVDDGQIADIGAGLAIPDRADVIDATGQVLLPGLVDLHTHLREPGREYAEDIETGSAAAALGGYTAVFAMANTHPVADSPVVTDHVWRRGQEVGLVDVHPVGAVTVGLAGAELTEMGMMNAGAAAVRMFSDDGVCVHDPLVMRRALEYATGLGVLIAQHAEEPRLTAGAVAHEGPNAARLGLSGWPRAAEESIVARDALLARDAGARCTSATPLPLVPSRS
;
A
#
# COMPACT_ATOMS: atom_id res chain seq x y z
N MET A 1 -7.21 21.36 -20.59
CA MET A 1 -5.98 21.65 -21.35
C MET A 1 -4.80 21.14 -20.54
N VAL A 2 -3.88 20.42 -21.17
CA VAL A 2 -2.64 19.97 -20.55
C VAL A 2 -1.49 20.65 -21.27
N ASP A 3 -0.56 21.21 -20.52
CA ASP A 3 0.68 21.82 -21.01
C ASP A 3 1.83 21.41 -20.10
N ASP A 4 2.96 20.99 -20.70
CA ASP A 4 4.15 20.48 -20.01
C ASP A 4 3.83 19.45 -18.88
N GLY A 5 2.92 18.51 -19.17
CA GLY A 5 2.49 17.47 -18.23
C GLY A 5 1.59 17.95 -17.08
N GLN A 6 1.18 19.22 -17.07
CA GLN A 6 0.34 19.82 -16.03
C GLN A 6 -1.02 20.23 -16.58
N ILE A 7 -2.04 20.21 -15.72
CA ILE A 7 -3.36 20.74 -16.06
C ILE A 7 -3.27 22.27 -16.08
N ALA A 8 -3.29 22.85 -17.29
CA ALA A 8 -3.20 24.29 -17.48
C ALA A 8 -4.55 25.00 -17.35
N ASP A 9 -5.65 24.36 -17.79
CA ASP A 9 -6.99 24.94 -17.72
C ASP A 9 -8.08 23.87 -17.75
N ILE A 10 -9.22 24.15 -17.09
CA ILE A 10 -10.41 23.29 -17.02
C ILE A 10 -11.65 24.15 -17.27
N GLY A 11 -12.39 23.88 -18.34
CA GLY A 11 -13.58 24.64 -18.67
C GLY A 11 -14.25 24.20 -19.97
N ALA A 12 -15.42 24.76 -20.24
CA ALA A 12 -16.13 24.57 -21.50
C ALA A 12 -15.68 25.62 -22.53
N GLY A 13 -15.60 25.24 -23.80
CA GLY A 13 -15.31 26.16 -24.90
C GLY A 13 -13.91 26.78 -24.85
N LEU A 14 -12.94 26.09 -24.24
CA LEU A 14 -11.54 26.52 -24.24
C LEU A 14 -11.02 26.65 -25.68
N ALA A 15 -10.24 27.69 -25.94
CA ALA A 15 -9.58 27.85 -27.23
C ALA A 15 -8.57 26.70 -27.41
N ILE A 16 -8.69 25.96 -28.52
CA ILE A 16 -7.78 24.87 -28.86
C ILE A 16 -6.59 25.49 -29.62
N PRO A 17 -5.35 25.42 -29.09
CA PRO A 17 -4.17 25.90 -29.81
C PRO A 17 -3.96 25.11 -31.11
N ASP A 18 -3.44 25.77 -32.16
CA ASP A 18 -3.28 25.19 -33.50
C ASP A 18 -2.40 23.92 -33.54
N ARG A 19 -1.54 23.70 -32.54
CA ARG A 19 -0.61 22.55 -32.45
C ARG A 19 -0.92 21.60 -31.28
N ALA A 20 -2.10 21.71 -30.68
CA ALA A 20 -2.48 20.82 -29.59
C ALA A 20 -2.91 19.44 -30.11
N ASP A 21 -2.47 18.38 -29.42
CA ASP A 21 -3.05 17.06 -29.60
C ASP A 21 -4.47 17.05 -28.99
N VAL A 22 -5.45 16.61 -29.78
CA VAL A 22 -6.87 16.60 -29.38
C VAL A 22 -7.33 15.16 -29.16
N ILE A 23 -7.75 14.87 -27.94
CA ILE A 23 -8.39 13.60 -27.57
C ILE A 23 -9.88 13.85 -27.44
N ASP A 24 -10.67 13.28 -28.37
CA ASP A 24 -12.14 13.32 -28.28
C ASP A 24 -12.63 12.27 -27.27
N ALA A 25 -13.06 12.75 -26.11
CA ALA A 25 -13.63 11.95 -25.04
C ALA A 25 -15.16 12.13 -24.93
N THR A 26 -15.84 12.47 -26.03
CA THR A 26 -17.31 12.67 -26.03
C THR A 26 -18.03 11.44 -25.50
N GLY A 27 -18.90 11.65 -24.51
CA GLY A 27 -19.66 10.58 -23.85
C GLY A 27 -18.88 9.77 -22.81
N GLN A 28 -17.62 10.11 -22.55
CA GLN A 28 -16.79 9.52 -21.50
C GLN A 28 -16.78 10.38 -20.23
N VAL A 29 -16.26 9.80 -19.14
CA VAL A 29 -16.02 10.51 -17.89
C VAL A 29 -14.53 10.79 -17.76
N LEU A 30 -14.16 12.06 -17.62
CA LEU A 30 -12.79 12.47 -17.31
C LEU A 30 -12.62 12.52 -15.79
N LEU A 31 -11.73 11.67 -15.26
CA LEU A 31 -11.40 11.60 -13.84
C LEU A 31 -9.91 11.90 -13.62
N PRO A 32 -9.52 12.35 -12.42
CA PRO A 32 -8.11 12.27 -12.00
C PRO A 32 -7.63 10.82 -12.07
N GLY A 33 -6.33 10.65 -12.33
CA GLY A 33 -5.69 9.34 -12.24
C GLY A 33 -5.87 8.75 -10.85
N LEU A 34 -6.19 7.45 -10.79
CA LEU A 34 -6.36 6.75 -9.53
C LEU A 34 -5.00 6.48 -8.89
N VAL A 35 -4.97 6.40 -7.56
CA VAL A 35 -3.79 6.04 -6.77
C VAL A 35 -4.11 4.76 -6.00
N ASP A 36 -3.37 3.69 -6.28
CA ASP A 36 -3.47 2.44 -5.53
C ASP A 36 -2.43 2.41 -4.42
N LEU A 37 -2.88 2.33 -3.17
CA LEU A 37 -2.01 2.28 -2.01
C LEU A 37 -1.55 0.85 -1.67
N HIS A 38 -2.03 -0.18 -2.37
CA HIS A 38 -1.76 -1.58 -2.05
C HIS A 38 -1.58 -2.46 -3.29
N THR A 39 -0.39 -2.42 -3.88
CA THR A 39 -0.09 -3.19 -5.10
C THR A 39 1.06 -4.19 -4.89
N HIS A 40 0.92 -5.40 -5.45
CA HIS A 40 1.95 -6.44 -5.41
C HIS A 40 2.59 -6.61 -6.79
N LEU A 41 3.70 -5.91 -7.04
CA LEU A 41 4.42 -5.98 -8.33
C LEU A 41 5.38 -7.18 -8.46
N ARG A 42 5.62 -7.91 -7.36
CA ARG A 42 6.40 -9.17 -7.30
C ARG A 42 7.87 -9.10 -7.72
N GLU A 43 8.33 -8.00 -8.30
CA GLU A 43 9.75 -7.69 -8.54
C GLU A 43 10.30 -6.82 -7.39
N PRO A 44 11.46 -7.18 -6.79
CA PRO A 44 12.36 -8.29 -7.18
C PRO A 44 11.96 -9.68 -6.64
N GLY A 45 12.38 -10.72 -7.36
CA GLY A 45 12.48 -12.11 -6.92
C GLY A 45 11.33 -13.04 -7.27
N ARG A 46 10.19 -12.52 -7.74
CA ARG A 46 9.04 -13.31 -8.19
C ARG A 46 8.50 -12.82 -9.54
N GLU A 47 9.40 -12.43 -10.43
CA GLU A 47 9.12 -11.88 -11.77
C GLU A 47 8.28 -12.82 -12.65
N TYR A 48 8.30 -14.12 -12.36
CA TYR A 48 7.46 -15.12 -13.04
C TYR A 48 5.95 -14.94 -12.75
N ALA A 49 5.60 -14.25 -11.67
CA ALA A 49 4.21 -14.01 -11.26
C ALA A 49 3.70 -12.64 -11.71
N GLU A 50 4.54 -11.61 -11.60
CA GLU A 50 4.33 -10.25 -12.12
C GLU A 50 5.69 -9.53 -12.07
N ASP A 51 5.87 -8.46 -12.85
CA ASP A 51 7.03 -7.57 -12.74
C ASP A 51 6.60 -6.09 -12.75
N ILE A 52 7.55 -5.16 -12.54
CA ILE A 52 7.22 -3.72 -12.48
C ILE A 52 6.70 -3.22 -13.83
N GLU A 53 7.14 -3.79 -14.96
CA GLU A 53 6.70 -3.37 -16.29
C GLU A 53 5.27 -3.82 -16.58
N THR A 54 4.98 -5.11 -16.40
CA THR A 54 3.65 -5.69 -16.64
C THR A 54 2.63 -5.16 -15.64
N GLY A 55 2.99 -5.04 -14.36
CA GLY A 55 2.12 -4.49 -13.33
C GLY A 55 1.81 -3.01 -13.56
N SER A 56 2.79 -2.22 -14.01
CA SER A 56 2.56 -0.80 -14.36
C SER A 56 1.66 -0.65 -15.58
N ALA A 57 1.83 -1.50 -16.60
CA ALA A 57 0.94 -1.52 -17.76
C ALA A 57 -0.51 -1.88 -17.36
N ALA A 58 -0.68 -2.85 -16.46
CA ALA A 58 -1.98 -3.24 -15.94
C ALA A 58 -2.63 -2.10 -15.13
N ALA A 59 -1.85 -1.40 -14.29
CA ALA A 59 -2.29 -0.25 -13.53
C ALA A 59 -2.77 0.90 -14.44
N ALA A 60 -1.96 1.28 -15.44
CA ALA A 60 -2.31 2.30 -16.42
C ALA A 60 -3.61 1.97 -17.18
N LEU A 61 -3.76 0.71 -17.61
CA LEU A 61 -4.97 0.23 -18.27
C LEU A 61 -6.20 0.29 -17.34
N GLY A 62 -6.00 0.07 -16.04
CA GLY A 62 -7.03 0.20 -15.00
C GLY A 62 -7.37 1.64 -14.61
N GLY A 63 -6.68 2.64 -15.17
CA GLY A 63 -6.87 4.06 -14.86
C GLY A 63 -6.08 4.56 -13.65
N TYR A 64 -5.12 3.77 -13.15
CA TYR A 64 -4.19 4.21 -12.11
C TYR A 64 -3.00 4.94 -12.72
N THR A 65 -2.61 6.05 -12.09
CA THR A 65 -1.41 6.80 -12.45
C THR A 65 -0.31 6.67 -11.42
N ALA A 66 -0.62 6.13 -10.23
CA ALA A 66 0.37 5.83 -9.20
C ALA A 66 0.00 4.55 -8.44
N VAL A 67 1.03 3.78 -8.08
CA VAL A 67 0.89 2.52 -7.33
C VAL A 67 1.91 2.44 -6.20
N PHE A 68 1.52 1.83 -5.09
CA PHE A 68 2.39 1.60 -3.94
C PHE A 68 2.78 0.12 -3.86
N ALA A 69 4.05 -0.17 -4.16
CA ALA A 69 4.58 -1.52 -4.24
C ALA A 69 4.90 -2.07 -2.83
N MET A 70 4.17 -3.11 -2.40
CA MET A 70 4.33 -3.73 -1.09
C MET A 70 5.73 -4.34 -0.88
N ALA A 71 6.20 -4.31 0.37
CA ALA A 71 7.57 -4.66 0.75
C ALA A 71 7.91 -6.16 0.69
N ASN A 72 6.93 -7.04 0.46
CA ASN A 72 7.05 -8.49 0.57
C ASN A 72 7.58 -9.20 -0.69
N THR A 73 8.60 -8.58 -1.29
CA THR A 73 9.43 -9.08 -2.39
C THR A 73 10.60 -9.93 -1.88
N HIS A 74 11.44 -10.43 -2.79
CA HIS A 74 12.66 -11.19 -2.47
C HIS A 74 13.87 -10.59 -3.21
N PRO A 75 14.76 -9.83 -2.54
CA PRO A 75 14.76 -9.52 -1.10
C PRO A 75 13.58 -8.63 -0.66
N VAL A 76 13.29 -8.66 0.64
CA VAL A 76 12.30 -7.77 1.27
C VAL A 76 12.75 -6.32 1.12
N ALA A 77 11.82 -5.40 0.93
CA ALA A 77 12.10 -3.96 0.89
C ALA A 77 12.33 -3.36 2.29
N ASP A 78 13.28 -3.91 3.05
CA ASP A 78 13.65 -3.52 4.41
C ASP A 78 14.91 -2.64 4.49
N SER A 79 15.47 -2.27 3.33
CA SER A 79 16.64 -1.40 3.22
C SER A 79 16.53 -0.41 2.06
N PRO A 80 17.23 0.73 2.12
CA PRO A 80 17.24 1.73 1.04
C PRO A 80 17.68 1.17 -0.30
N VAL A 81 18.56 0.16 -0.31
CA VAL A 81 19.06 -0.46 -1.53
C VAL A 81 17.90 -1.06 -2.33
N VAL A 82 16.99 -1.75 -1.66
CA VAL A 82 15.86 -2.42 -2.31
C VAL A 82 14.78 -1.40 -2.68
N THR A 83 14.42 -0.50 -1.77
CA THR A 83 13.39 0.52 -2.05
C THR A 83 13.81 1.46 -3.19
N ASP A 84 15.07 1.92 -3.20
CA ASP A 84 15.58 2.79 -4.26
C ASP A 84 15.68 2.06 -5.59
N HIS A 85 15.96 0.75 -5.57
CA HIS A 85 15.94 -0.07 -6.78
C HIS A 85 14.53 -0.15 -7.40
N VAL A 86 13.51 -0.49 -6.60
CA VAL A 86 12.11 -0.55 -7.04
C VAL A 86 11.66 0.79 -7.61
N TRP A 87 11.96 1.89 -6.91
CA TRP A 87 11.64 3.23 -7.40
C TRP A 87 12.32 3.55 -8.74
N ARG A 88 13.64 3.32 -8.86
CA ARG A 88 14.37 3.56 -10.12
C ARG A 88 13.81 2.72 -11.26
N ARG A 89 13.50 1.45 -11.01
CA ARG A 89 12.93 0.57 -12.01
C ARG A 89 11.56 1.08 -12.47
N GLY A 90 10.73 1.57 -11.56
CA GLY A 90 9.49 2.26 -11.90
C GLY A 90 9.70 3.48 -12.80
N GLN A 91 10.72 4.31 -12.52
CA GLN A 91 11.07 5.46 -13.37
C GLN A 91 11.58 5.04 -14.76
N GLU A 92 12.31 3.93 -14.86
CA GLU A 92 12.76 3.38 -16.14
C GLU A 92 11.61 2.87 -17.00
N VAL A 93 10.59 2.27 -16.38
CA VAL A 93 9.37 1.81 -17.06
C VAL A 93 8.50 2.99 -17.48
N GLY A 94 8.29 3.97 -16.60
CA GLY A 94 7.67 5.26 -16.94
C GLY A 94 6.19 5.20 -17.36
N LEU A 95 5.46 4.15 -16.99
CA LEU A 95 4.03 3.99 -17.32
C LEU A 95 3.11 4.56 -16.23
N VAL A 96 3.47 4.39 -14.95
CA VAL A 96 2.81 4.96 -13.77
C VAL A 96 3.87 5.32 -12.73
N ASP A 97 3.53 6.16 -11.76
CA ASP A 97 4.39 6.46 -10.62
C ASP A 97 4.45 5.26 -9.67
N VAL A 98 5.60 4.59 -9.58
CA VAL A 98 5.82 3.48 -8.66
C VAL A 98 6.47 3.99 -7.37
N HIS A 99 5.71 3.94 -6.28
CA HIS A 99 6.18 4.30 -4.95
C HIS A 99 6.45 3.03 -4.12
N PRO A 100 7.69 2.75 -3.72
CA PRO A 100 7.95 1.59 -2.87
C PRO A 100 7.43 1.82 -1.44
N VAL A 101 6.86 0.77 -0.86
CA VAL A 101 6.58 0.69 0.58
C VAL A 101 7.75 -0.01 1.25
N GLY A 102 8.24 0.59 2.34
CA GLY A 102 9.30 -0.01 3.15
C GLY A 102 8.73 -1.00 4.16
N ALA A 103 9.47 -2.05 4.51
CA ALA A 103 9.08 -2.91 5.61
C ALA A 103 9.21 -2.16 6.95
N VAL A 104 8.29 -2.42 7.89
CA VAL A 104 8.39 -1.93 9.27
C VAL A 104 9.46 -2.72 10.02
N THR A 105 9.53 -4.05 9.80
CA THR A 105 10.51 -4.92 10.46
C THR A 105 11.44 -5.64 9.50
N VAL A 106 12.65 -5.93 9.97
CA VAL A 106 13.68 -6.62 9.19
C VAL A 106 13.15 -7.99 8.76
N GLY A 107 13.18 -8.25 7.46
CA GLY A 107 12.67 -9.50 6.87
C GLY A 107 11.20 -9.80 7.14
N LEU A 108 10.37 -8.79 7.50
CA LEU A 108 8.97 -8.97 7.92
C LEU A 108 8.81 -9.86 9.16
N ALA A 109 9.82 -9.94 10.03
CA ALA A 109 9.86 -10.87 11.15
C ALA A 109 9.02 -10.42 12.37
N GLY A 110 8.53 -9.18 12.39
CA GLY A 110 7.74 -8.63 13.49
C GLY A 110 8.53 -8.36 14.78
N ALA A 111 9.87 -8.44 14.73
CA ALA A 111 10.73 -8.43 15.93
C ALA A 111 11.59 -7.17 16.07
N GLU A 112 12.25 -6.74 15.00
CA GLU A 112 13.19 -5.61 15.00
C GLU A 112 12.81 -4.62 13.89
N LEU A 113 12.80 -3.32 14.22
CA LEU A 113 12.48 -2.28 13.25
C LEU A 113 13.57 -2.16 12.18
N THR A 114 13.17 -1.80 10.97
CA THR A 114 14.10 -1.49 9.89
C THR A 114 14.73 -0.10 10.06
N GLU A 115 15.70 0.21 9.19
CA GLU A 115 16.29 1.54 9.04
C GLU A 115 15.31 2.52 8.33
N MET A 116 14.10 2.69 8.88
CA MET A 116 13.01 3.51 8.31
C MET A 116 13.46 4.93 7.96
N GLY A 117 14.32 5.52 8.79
CA GLY A 117 14.87 6.86 8.55
C GLY A 117 15.73 6.93 7.30
N MET A 118 16.54 5.90 7.03
CA MET A 118 17.36 5.84 5.82
C MET A 118 16.51 5.65 4.57
N MET A 119 15.46 4.81 4.63
CA MET A 119 14.55 4.62 3.50
C MET A 119 13.73 5.89 3.18
N ASN A 120 13.26 6.61 4.20
CA ASN A 120 12.57 7.89 4.01
C ASN A 120 13.49 9.00 3.48
N ALA A 121 14.79 8.95 3.78
CA ALA A 121 15.79 9.89 3.27
C ALA A 121 16.45 9.43 1.94
N GLY A 122 16.15 8.23 1.48
CA GLY A 122 16.70 7.63 0.27
C GLY A 122 16.14 8.26 -1.01
N ALA A 123 16.60 7.77 -2.17
CA ALA A 123 16.15 8.30 -3.47
C ALA A 123 14.64 8.10 -3.68
N ALA A 124 14.09 6.99 -3.19
CA ALA A 124 12.66 6.71 -3.23
C ALA A 124 11.81 7.57 -2.28
N ALA A 125 12.43 8.24 -1.30
CA ALA A 125 11.77 9.03 -0.27
C ALA A 125 10.55 8.33 0.36
N VAL A 126 10.75 7.09 0.84
CA VAL A 126 9.66 6.18 1.28
C VAL A 126 8.75 6.87 2.30
N ARG A 127 7.45 6.98 1.97
CA ARG A 127 6.43 7.66 2.79
C ARG A 127 5.50 6.71 3.54
N MET A 128 5.48 5.44 3.17
CA MET A 128 4.61 4.42 3.74
C MET A 128 5.44 3.19 4.12
N PHE A 129 5.16 2.64 5.30
CA PHE A 129 5.78 1.43 5.79
C PHE A 129 4.74 0.37 6.15
N SER A 130 4.97 -0.88 5.75
CA SER A 130 4.06 -2.00 5.98
C SER A 130 4.82 -3.32 5.99
N ASP A 131 4.45 -4.22 6.91
CA ASP A 131 4.92 -5.62 6.89
C ASP A 131 3.99 -6.55 6.10
N ASP A 132 3.19 -5.99 5.17
CA ASP A 132 2.12 -6.67 4.43
C ASP A 132 2.34 -8.17 4.14
N GLY A 133 1.36 -8.98 4.53
CA GLY A 133 1.47 -10.44 4.59
C GLY A 133 1.96 -10.99 5.92
N VAL A 134 2.51 -10.16 6.81
CA VAL A 134 2.84 -10.50 8.21
C VAL A 134 2.39 -9.37 9.13
N CYS A 135 1.66 -9.72 10.19
CA CYS A 135 1.24 -8.73 11.17
C CYS A 135 2.40 -8.31 12.09
N VAL A 136 2.57 -7.00 12.28
CA VAL A 136 3.34 -6.46 13.40
C VAL A 136 2.51 -6.67 14.67
N HIS A 137 2.56 -7.90 15.20
CA HIS A 137 1.70 -8.38 16.28
C HIS A 137 2.22 -8.01 17.68
N ASP A 138 3.52 -7.74 17.84
CA ASP A 138 4.08 -7.27 19.11
C ASP A 138 3.69 -5.78 19.34
N PRO A 139 2.92 -5.46 20.40
CA PRO A 139 2.51 -4.09 20.69
C PRO A 139 3.69 -3.15 20.97
N LEU A 140 4.82 -3.66 21.49
CA LEU A 140 6.01 -2.86 21.75
C LEU A 140 6.68 -2.44 20.44
N VAL A 141 6.79 -3.36 19.48
CA VAL A 141 7.34 -3.08 18.14
C VAL A 141 6.44 -2.09 17.42
N MET A 142 5.13 -2.35 17.40
CA MET A 142 4.17 -1.48 16.73
C MET A 142 4.14 -0.07 17.33
N ARG A 143 4.17 0.05 18.66
CA ARG A 143 4.25 1.34 19.34
C ARG A 143 5.51 2.12 18.93
N ARG A 144 6.68 1.47 18.92
CA ARG A 144 7.93 2.10 18.48
C ARG A 144 7.84 2.53 17.02
N ALA A 145 7.33 1.68 16.13
CA ALA A 145 7.12 2.02 14.73
C ALA A 145 6.29 3.30 14.56
N LEU A 146 5.21 3.44 15.34
CA LEU A 146 4.35 4.62 15.33
C LEU A 146 5.04 5.88 15.90
N GLU A 147 5.82 5.74 16.97
CA GLU A 147 6.64 6.84 17.51
C GLU A 147 7.67 7.33 16.47
N TYR A 148 8.36 6.41 15.78
CA TYR A 148 9.27 6.74 14.67
C TYR A 148 8.52 7.37 13.48
N ALA A 149 7.35 6.83 13.13
CA ALA A 149 6.57 7.32 12.00
C ALA A 149 6.18 8.79 12.16
N THR A 150 5.87 9.21 13.39
CA THR A 150 5.56 10.59 13.74
C THR A 150 6.77 11.50 13.54
N GLY A 151 7.95 11.10 14.03
CA GLY A 151 9.19 11.86 13.86
C GLY A 151 9.64 12.00 12.40
N LEU A 152 9.36 10.99 11.58
CA LEU A 152 9.71 10.97 10.14
C LEU A 152 8.63 11.59 9.24
N GLY A 153 7.41 11.79 9.75
CA GLY A 153 6.28 12.28 8.96
C GLY A 153 5.73 11.26 7.95
N VAL A 154 5.85 9.96 8.25
CA VAL A 154 5.46 8.84 7.36
C VAL A 154 4.15 8.19 7.85
N LEU A 155 3.65 7.22 7.10
CA LEU A 155 2.43 6.45 7.38
C LEU A 155 2.80 4.99 7.67
N ILE A 156 2.23 4.41 8.73
CA ILE A 156 2.25 2.96 8.94
C ILE A 156 0.97 2.37 8.36
N ALA A 157 1.10 1.35 7.52
CA ALA A 157 0.00 0.50 7.07
C ALA A 157 0.14 -0.87 7.72
N GLN A 158 -0.94 -1.36 8.34
CA GLN A 158 -0.95 -2.63 9.06
C GLN A 158 -1.74 -3.68 8.27
N HIS A 159 -1.13 -4.85 8.11
CA HIS A 159 -1.86 -6.08 7.81
C HIS A 159 -2.44 -6.64 9.12
N ALA A 160 -3.71 -6.33 9.37
CA ALA A 160 -4.33 -6.56 10.67
C ALA A 160 -4.76 -8.02 10.81
N GLU A 161 -3.87 -8.84 11.38
CA GLU A 161 -4.08 -10.27 11.53
C GLU A 161 -3.42 -10.79 12.82
N GLU A 162 -4.20 -11.08 13.87
CA GLU A 162 -3.67 -11.75 15.06
C GLU A 162 -3.25 -13.19 14.75
N PRO A 163 -1.94 -13.49 14.73
CA PRO A 163 -1.42 -14.75 14.18
C PRO A 163 -1.88 -15.98 14.97
N ARG A 164 -2.18 -15.84 16.26
CA ARG A 164 -2.68 -16.97 17.08
C ARG A 164 -4.12 -17.35 16.75
N LEU A 165 -4.89 -16.43 16.20
CA LEU A 165 -6.29 -16.64 15.85
C LEU A 165 -6.47 -17.11 14.40
N THR A 166 -5.44 -16.98 13.56
CA THR A 166 -5.49 -17.34 12.13
C THR A 166 -4.65 -18.56 11.76
N ALA A 167 -4.01 -19.21 12.73
CA ALA A 167 -3.17 -20.38 12.51
C ALA A 167 -3.92 -21.49 11.75
N GLY A 168 -3.53 -21.71 10.49
CA GLY A 168 -4.13 -22.72 9.60
C GLY A 168 -5.52 -22.37 9.09
N ALA A 169 -5.99 -21.13 9.26
CA ALA A 169 -7.23 -20.64 8.69
C ALA A 169 -7.10 -20.47 7.17
N VAL A 170 -8.15 -20.83 6.43
CA VAL A 170 -8.17 -20.77 4.96
C VAL A 170 -9.44 -20.14 4.40
N ALA A 171 -10.40 -19.81 5.27
CA ALA A 171 -11.66 -19.17 4.91
C ALA A 171 -12.16 -18.33 6.07
N HIS A 172 -13.07 -17.38 5.81
CA HIS A 172 -13.78 -16.67 6.88
C HIS A 172 -14.51 -17.66 7.81
N GLU A 173 -14.38 -17.47 9.12
CA GLU A 173 -15.10 -18.26 10.13
C GLU A 173 -16.60 -17.98 10.05
N GLY A 174 -17.33 -18.93 9.48
CA GLY A 174 -18.78 -18.81 9.33
C GLY A 174 -19.44 -20.06 8.79
N PRO A 175 -20.76 -20.00 8.51
CA PRO A 175 -21.55 -21.16 8.10
C PRO A 175 -21.00 -21.87 6.84
N ASN A 176 -20.40 -21.12 5.92
CA ASN A 176 -19.80 -21.68 4.71
C ASN A 176 -18.53 -22.49 4.99
N ALA A 177 -17.62 -21.98 5.83
CA ALA A 177 -16.42 -22.72 6.22
C ALA A 177 -16.79 -24.00 6.99
N ALA A 178 -17.74 -23.90 7.92
CA ALA A 178 -18.25 -25.05 8.65
C ALA A 178 -18.86 -26.12 7.73
N ARG A 179 -19.68 -25.70 6.75
CA ARG A 179 -20.29 -26.61 5.77
C ARG A 179 -19.27 -27.31 4.87
N LEU A 180 -18.16 -26.64 4.57
CA LEU A 180 -17.08 -27.14 3.71
C LEU A 180 -15.96 -27.85 4.48
N GLY A 181 -16.02 -27.88 5.83
CA GLY A 181 -14.96 -28.45 6.67
C GLY A 181 -13.65 -27.65 6.62
N LEU A 182 -13.71 -26.35 6.35
CA LEU A 182 -12.56 -25.46 6.27
C LEU A 182 -12.27 -24.82 7.63
N SER A 183 -10.99 -24.63 7.95
CA SER A 183 -10.53 -23.86 9.11
C SER A 183 -10.88 -22.38 8.94
N GLY A 184 -11.58 -21.83 9.93
CA GLY A 184 -12.11 -20.46 9.90
C GLY A 184 -11.13 -19.40 10.42
N TRP A 185 -11.15 -18.22 9.81
CA TRP A 185 -10.52 -16.98 10.24
C TRP A 185 -11.58 -16.15 10.99
N PRO A 186 -11.48 -16.01 12.32
CA PRO A 186 -12.43 -15.25 13.13
C PRO A 186 -12.28 -13.74 12.88
N ARG A 187 -13.39 -13.01 12.81
CA ARG A 187 -13.36 -11.53 12.69
C ARG A 187 -12.53 -10.86 13.78
N ALA A 188 -12.55 -11.42 14.98
CA ALA A 188 -11.77 -10.93 16.12
C ALA A 188 -10.26 -10.91 15.86
N ALA A 189 -9.74 -11.72 14.93
CA ALA A 189 -8.32 -11.70 14.57
C ALA A 189 -7.91 -10.38 13.92
N GLU A 190 -8.78 -9.79 13.12
CA GLU A 190 -8.53 -8.49 12.49
C GLU A 190 -8.90 -7.35 13.46
N GLU A 191 -10.11 -7.41 14.04
CA GLU A 191 -10.66 -6.34 14.87
C GLU A 191 -9.79 -6.04 16.10
N SER A 192 -9.16 -7.06 16.70
CA SER A 192 -8.28 -6.89 17.87
C SER A 192 -7.01 -6.10 17.54
N ILE A 193 -6.40 -6.36 16.37
CA ILE A 193 -5.21 -5.64 15.91
C ILE A 193 -5.57 -4.20 15.54
N VAL A 194 -6.67 -3.99 14.82
CA VAL A 194 -7.14 -2.65 14.46
C VAL A 194 -7.43 -1.82 15.72
N ALA A 195 -8.12 -2.40 16.71
CA ALA A 195 -8.41 -1.72 17.97
C ALA A 195 -7.15 -1.35 18.75
N ARG A 196 -6.18 -2.26 18.83
CA ARG A 196 -4.87 -2.02 19.44
C ARG A 196 -4.14 -0.87 18.73
N ASP A 197 -4.07 -0.91 17.41
CA ASP A 197 -3.29 0.04 16.62
C ASP A 197 -3.92 1.43 16.62
N ALA A 198 -5.26 1.51 16.64
CA ALA A 198 -5.97 2.77 16.84
C ALA A 198 -5.62 3.44 18.19
N LEU A 199 -5.52 2.65 19.27
CA LEU A 199 -5.12 3.14 20.59
C LEU A 199 -3.66 3.62 20.58
N LEU A 200 -2.75 2.81 20.05
CA LEU A 200 -1.33 3.14 19.96
C LEU A 200 -1.07 4.38 19.09
N ALA A 201 -1.73 4.47 17.93
CA ALA A 201 -1.57 5.58 17.00
C ALA A 201 -2.08 6.89 17.61
N ARG A 202 -3.22 6.85 18.31
CA ARG A 202 -3.75 8.00 19.05
C ARG A 202 -2.74 8.48 20.09
N ASP A 203 -2.18 7.58 20.88
CA ASP A 203 -1.27 7.93 21.97
C ASP A 203 0.09 8.44 21.44
N ALA A 204 0.54 7.94 20.29
CA ALA A 204 1.76 8.40 19.61
C ALA A 204 1.57 9.67 18.76
N GLY A 205 0.33 10.07 18.48
CA GLY A 205 0.03 11.13 17.50
C GLY A 205 0.38 10.74 16.06
N ALA A 206 0.45 9.43 15.78
CA ALA A 206 0.89 8.86 14.52
C ALA A 206 -0.27 8.66 13.53
N ARG A 207 0.06 8.59 12.23
CA ARG A 207 -0.89 8.14 11.20
C ARG A 207 -0.73 6.64 11.01
N CYS A 208 -1.82 5.91 11.14
CA CYS A 208 -1.90 4.48 10.90
C CYS A 208 -3.13 4.16 10.06
N THR A 209 -3.01 3.26 9.10
CA THR A 209 -4.13 2.69 8.34
C THR A 209 -4.09 1.16 8.43
N SER A 210 -5.24 0.49 8.37
CA SER A 210 -5.30 -0.95 8.14
C SER A 210 -5.47 -1.22 6.65
N ALA A 211 -4.76 -2.23 6.13
CA ALA A 211 -4.92 -2.70 4.75
C ALA A 211 -6.22 -3.49 4.55
N THR A 212 -6.83 -3.97 5.64
CA THR A 212 -8.07 -4.74 5.60
C THR A 212 -9.30 -3.81 5.71
N PRO A 213 -10.29 -3.93 4.81
CA PRO A 213 -11.54 -3.18 4.90
C PRO A 213 -12.39 -3.70 6.06
N LEU A 214 -12.55 -2.88 7.10
CA LEU A 214 -13.50 -3.16 8.17
C LEU A 214 -14.92 -3.27 7.58
N PRO A 215 -15.70 -4.31 7.93
CA PRO A 215 -17.13 -4.24 7.73
C PRO A 215 -17.67 -3.07 8.58
N LEU A 216 -18.28 -2.08 7.92
CA LEU A 216 -19.00 -0.98 8.59
C LEU A 216 -19.97 -1.59 9.59
N VAL A 217 -19.69 -1.48 10.88
CA VAL A 217 -20.62 -1.88 11.94
C VAL A 217 -21.81 -0.93 11.82
N PRO A 218 -23.03 -1.41 11.47
CA PRO A 218 -24.19 -0.53 11.46
C PRO A 218 -24.40 -0.02 12.88
N SER A 219 -24.38 1.30 13.05
CA SER A 219 -24.71 1.95 14.32
C SER A 219 -26.10 1.48 14.75
N ARG A 220 -26.17 0.71 15.85
CA ARG A 220 -27.45 0.46 16.50
C ARG A 220 -27.90 1.79 17.10
N SER A 221 -29.00 2.32 16.56
CA SER A 221 -29.82 3.34 17.21
C SER A 221 -30.65 2.73 18.32
#